data_AF-A0A530GR45-F1
#
_entry.id   AF-A0A530GR45-F1
#
_cell.length_a   1.000
_cell.length_b   1.000
_cell.length_c   1.000
_cell.angle_alpha   90.00
_cell.angle_beta   90.00
_cell.angle_gamma   90.00
#
_symmetry.space_group_name_H-M   'P 1'
#
loop_
_entity.id
_entity.type
_entity.pdbx_description
1 polymer ?
#
loop_
_entity_poly.entity_id
_entity_poly.type
_entity_poly.pdbx_seq_one_letter_code
_entity_poly.pdbx_strand_id
1 'polypeptide(L)'
;MAEAAIESAPARPSRPFLSPLNQRRLQNFKANRRGYWSLWIFLLLFVLSLFSELIANDKPIIASYKGEILFPVLVAYPEEKFGGFYAVTDYRDPVIQDEINANGWMIWPPVRYSYQTVNNAIPEPAPAKPSWLYDKNKRCGQYPKGEADENCVVGNWNWLGTDDQARDVLARVLYG
;
A
#
# COMPACT_ATOMS: atom_id res chain seq x y z
N MET A 1 -39.58 51.58 -44.64
CA MET A 1 -38.91 50.27 -44.57
C MET A 1 -38.87 49.90 -43.10
N ALA A 2 -39.54 48.82 -42.73
CA ALA A 2 -39.68 48.41 -41.33
C ALA A 2 -38.47 47.55 -40.94
N GLU A 3 -37.70 48.00 -39.96
CA GLU A 3 -36.56 47.26 -39.42
C GLU A 3 -37.07 46.36 -38.29
N ALA A 4 -37.08 45.05 -38.52
CA ALA A 4 -37.51 44.06 -37.56
C ALA A 4 -36.42 43.91 -36.48
N ALA A 5 -36.73 44.34 -35.26
CA ALA A 5 -35.88 44.11 -34.10
C ALA A 5 -35.85 42.60 -33.78
N ILE A 6 -34.65 42.01 -33.85
CA ILE A 6 -34.41 40.61 -33.51
C ILE A 6 -34.42 40.51 -31.98
N GLU A 7 -35.50 39.95 -31.42
CA GLU A 7 -35.62 39.69 -30.00
C GLU A 7 -34.61 38.62 -29.58
N SER A 8 -33.63 39.00 -28.74
CA SER A 8 -32.59 38.10 -28.25
C SER A 8 -33.20 37.03 -27.35
N ALA A 9 -33.05 35.76 -27.72
CA ALA A 9 -33.57 34.63 -26.94
C ALA A 9 -33.05 34.67 -25.48
N PRO A 10 -33.91 34.40 -24.47
CA PRO A 10 -33.52 34.45 -23.07
C PRO A 10 -32.45 33.40 -22.75
N ALA A 11 -31.41 33.81 -22.03
CA ALA A 11 -30.35 32.92 -21.56
C ALA A 11 -30.96 31.80 -20.70
N ARG A 12 -30.69 30.54 -21.06
CA ARG A 12 -31.21 29.38 -20.30
C ARG A 12 -30.67 29.43 -18.86
N PRO A 13 -31.51 29.28 -17.83
CA PRO A 13 -31.04 29.28 -16.46
C PRO A 13 -30.09 28.10 -16.25
N SER A 14 -28.90 28.40 -15.73
CA SER A 14 -27.91 27.39 -15.35
C SER A 14 -28.53 26.48 -14.29
N ARG A 15 -28.67 25.20 -14.61
CA ARG A 15 -29.13 24.21 -13.64
C ARG A 15 -27.96 23.85 -12.72
N PRO A 16 -28.15 23.86 -11.39
CA PRO A 16 -27.12 23.39 -10.47
C PRO A 16 -26.79 21.91 -10.78
N PHE A 17 -25.53 21.53 -10.56
CA PHE A 17 -25.03 20.17 -10.82
C PHE A 17 -25.88 19.07 -10.15
N LEU A 18 -26.39 19.36 -8.94
CA LEU A 18 -27.35 18.50 -8.25
C LEU A 18 -28.77 19.04 -8.44
N SER A 19 -29.68 18.16 -8.87
CA SER A 19 -31.10 18.45 -8.88
C SER A 19 -31.62 18.81 -7.48
N PRO A 20 -32.67 19.63 -7.35
CA PRO A 20 -33.25 19.98 -6.03
C PRO A 20 -33.61 18.75 -5.18
N LEU A 21 -34.04 17.65 -5.81
CA LEU A 21 -34.32 16.39 -5.15
C LEU A 21 -33.05 15.74 -4.57
N ASN A 22 -31.96 15.71 -5.34
CA ASN A 22 -30.68 15.16 -4.88
C ASN A 22 -30.04 16.03 -3.79
N GLN A 23 -30.22 17.35 -3.85
CA GLN A 23 -29.78 18.25 -2.78
C GLN A 23 -30.47 17.93 -1.44
N ARG A 24 -31.80 17.74 -1.46
CA ARG A 24 -32.56 17.34 -0.27
C ARG A 24 -32.13 15.97 0.25
N ARG A 25 -31.92 14.99 -0.64
CA ARG A 25 -31.40 13.67 -0.26
C ARG A 25 -30.02 13.76 0.41
N LEU A 26 -29.12 14.58 -0.12
CA LEU A 26 -27.80 14.79 0.46
C LEU A 26 -27.87 15.47 1.83
N GLN A 27 -28.76 16.46 2.01
CA GLN A 27 -28.99 17.09 3.31
C GLN A 27 -29.54 16.08 4.34
N ASN A 28 -30.53 15.26 3.95
CA ASN A 28 -31.07 14.22 4.81
C ASN A 28 -30.01 13.16 5.18
N PHE A 29 -29.14 12.79 4.23
CA PHE A 29 -28.03 11.88 4.48
C PHE A 29 -27.00 12.50 5.45
N LYS A 30 -26.60 13.76 5.24
CA LYS A 30 -25.67 14.48 6.14
C LYS A 30 -26.25 14.69 7.55
N ALA A 31 -27.58 14.81 7.67
CA ALA A 31 -28.25 14.90 8.97
C ALA A 31 -28.14 13.59 9.77
N ASN A 32 -28.07 12.43 9.09
CA ASN A 32 -27.80 11.16 9.75
C ASN A 32 -26.30 11.02 10.04
N ARG A 33 -25.89 11.48 11.24
CA ARG A 33 -24.49 11.46 11.69
C ARG A 33 -23.82 10.09 11.54
N ARG A 34 -24.53 9.01 11.91
CA ARG A 34 -23.97 7.64 11.82
C ARG A 34 -23.71 7.25 10.38
N GLY A 35 -24.69 7.46 9.50
CA GLY A 35 -24.52 7.19 8.06
C GLY A 35 -23.40 8.01 7.43
N TYR A 36 -23.27 9.28 7.81
CA TYR A 36 -22.20 10.15 7.33
C TYR A 36 -20.81 9.67 7.78
N TRP A 37 -20.64 9.30 9.05
CA TRP A 37 -19.38 8.74 9.56
C TRP A 37 -19.06 7.39 8.93
N SER A 38 -20.04 6.50 8.79
CA SER A 38 -19.85 5.19 8.13
C SER A 38 -19.41 5.36 6.68
N LEU A 39 -19.94 6.34 5.94
CA LEU A 39 -19.45 6.64 4.60
C LEU A 39 -17.98 7.05 4.60
N TRP A 40 -17.55 7.90 5.52
CA TRP A 40 -16.14 8.32 5.58
C TRP A 40 -15.21 7.18 5.95
N ILE A 41 -15.59 6.34 6.92
CA ILE A 41 -14.82 5.13 7.26
C ILE A 41 -14.74 4.20 6.06
N PHE A 42 -15.86 3.95 5.39
CA PHE A 42 -15.89 3.11 4.19
C PHE A 42 -15.02 3.69 3.07
N LEU A 43 -15.12 4.99 2.77
CA LEU A 43 -14.31 5.64 1.75
C LEU A 43 -12.82 5.57 2.08
N LEU A 44 -12.45 5.75 3.36
CA LEU A 44 -11.07 5.58 3.80
C LEU A 44 -10.57 4.16 3.56
N LEU A 45 -11.32 3.15 4.03
CA LEU A 45 -10.95 1.74 3.84
C LEU A 45 -10.88 1.37 2.35
N PHE A 46 -11.82 1.86 1.54
CA PHE A 46 -11.85 1.66 0.10
C PHE A 46 -10.66 2.29 -0.62
N VAL A 47 -10.28 3.52 -0.25
CA VAL A 47 -9.09 4.16 -0.82
C VAL A 47 -7.83 3.38 -0.41
N LEU A 48 -7.72 2.99 0.87
CA LEU A 48 -6.58 2.19 1.33
C LEU A 48 -6.48 0.83 0.61
N SER A 49 -7.61 0.18 0.31
CA SER A 49 -7.60 -1.10 -0.44
C SER A 49 -7.20 -0.93 -1.90
N LEU A 50 -7.62 0.17 -2.56
CA LEU A 50 -7.20 0.47 -3.94
C LEU A 50 -5.70 0.71 -4.07
N PHE A 51 -5.07 1.24 -3.02
CA PHE A 51 -3.63 1.51 -2.96
C PHE A 51 -2.89 0.50 -2.07
N SER A 52 -3.44 -0.70 -1.89
CA SER A 52 -2.84 -1.75 -1.03
C SER A 52 -1.43 -2.09 -1.46
N GLU A 53 -1.18 -2.26 -2.77
CA GLU A 53 0.15 -2.53 -3.35
C GLU A 53 1.20 -1.42 -3.07
N LEU A 54 0.77 -0.20 -2.71
CA LEU A 54 1.68 0.90 -2.33
C LEU A 54 1.90 0.98 -0.81
N ILE A 55 1.03 0.34 -0.03
CA ILE A 55 1.06 0.34 1.44
C ILE A 55 1.73 -0.94 1.96
N ALA A 56 1.43 -2.06 1.33
CA ALA A 56 1.92 -3.38 1.64
C ALA A 56 2.40 -4.06 0.36
N ASN A 57 3.70 -4.35 0.26
CA ASN A 57 4.27 -5.05 -0.89
C ASN A 57 5.60 -5.71 -0.52
N ASP A 58 5.92 -6.84 -1.14
CA ASP A 58 7.24 -7.47 -1.04
C ASP A 58 8.29 -6.87 -1.98
N LYS A 59 7.91 -5.84 -2.76
CA LYS A 59 8.80 -5.09 -3.64
C LYS A 59 8.89 -3.62 -3.21
N PRO A 60 10.03 -2.96 -3.44
CA PRO A 60 10.11 -1.51 -3.28
C PRO A 60 9.27 -0.80 -4.35
N ILE A 61 8.75 0.37 -4.00
CA ILE A 61 7.97 1.21 -4.92
C ILE A 61 8.90 1.74 -6.03
N ILE A 62 10.09 2.19 -5.62
CA ILE A 62 11.12 2.74 -6.50
C ILE A 62 12.48 2.20 -6.03
N ALA A 63 13.35 1.88 -6.98
CA ALA A 63 14.75 1.56 -6.71
C ALA A 63 15.65 2.31 -7.70
N SER A 64 16.81 2.76 -7.24
CA SER A 64 17.91 3.20 -8.10
C SER A 64 18.95 2.10 -8.12
N TYR A 65 19.43 1.71 -9.30
CA TYR A 65 20.50 0.73 -9.44
C TYR A 65 21.40 1.07 -10.62
N LYS A 66 22.70 1.26 -10.37
CA LYS A 66 23.73 1.58 -11.38
C LYS A 66 23.36 2.76 -12.31
N GLY A 67 22.67 3.77 -11.75
CA GLY A 67 22.24 4.98 -12.45
C GLY A 67 20.87 4.89 -13.14
N GLU A 68 20.20 3.73 -13.12
CA GLU A 68 18.86 3.55 -13.65
C GLU A 68 17.81 3.62 -12.53
N ILE A 69 16.69 4.32 -12.77
CA ILE A 69 15.53 4.32 -11.87
C ILE A 69 14.55 3.23 -12.31
N LEU A 70 14.26 2.33 -11.39
CA LEU A 70 13.39 1.17 -11.55
C LEU A 70 12.10 1.39 -10.76
N PHE A 71 11.00 0.80 -11.24
CA PHE A 71 9.72 0.77 -10.55
C PHE A 71 9.27 -0.68 -10.30
N PRO A 72 9.85 -1.40 -9.31
CA PRO A 72 9.61 -2.83 -9.12
C PRO A 72 8.16 -3.21 -8.80
N VAL A 73 7.38 -2.28 -8.24
CA VAL A 73 5.93 -2.46 -8.04
C VAL A 73 5.15 -2.56 -9.36
N LEU A 74 5.66 -1.98 -10.45
CA LEU A 74 5.00 -1.99 -11.77
C LEU A 74 5.63 -2.98 -12.74
N VAL A 75 6.92 -3.27 -12.59
CA VAL A 75 7.71 -4.09 -13.54
C VAL A 75 8.41 -5.21 -12.81
N ALA A 76 8.21 -6.44 -13.27
CA ALA A 76 8.96 -7.59 -12.79
C ALA A 76 10.35 -7.61 -13.44
N TYR A 77 11.39 -7.36 -12.66
CA TYR A 77 12.78 -7.46 -13.10
C TYR A 77 13.34 -8.85 -12.76
N PRO A 78 14.06 -9.49 -13.68
CA PRO A 78 14.76 -10.74 -13.40
C PRO A 78 15.93 -10.49 -12.46
N GLU A 79 16.26 -11.48 -11.65
CA GLU A 79 17.31 -11.36 -10.64
C GLU A 79 18.71 -11.28 -11.26
N GLU A 80 18.87 -11.79 -12.48
CA GLU A 80 20.07 -11.61 -13.32
C GLU A 80 20.48 -10.13 -13.43
N LYS A 81 19.51 -9.20 -13.38
CA LYS A 81 19.79 -7.75 -13.38
C LYS A 81 20.65 -7.33 -12.19
N PHE A 82 20.50 -8.01 -11.06
CA PHE A 82 21.22 -7.78 -9.80
C PHE A 82 22.30 -8.85 -9.56
N GLY A 83 22.67 -9.65 -10.56
CA GLY A 83 23.71 -10.68 -10.44
C GLY A 83 23.24 -12.02 -9.86
N GLY A 84 21.93 -12.21 -9.69
CA GLY A 84 21.33 -13.51 -9.34
C GLY A 84 20.97 -14.34 -10.57
N PHE A 85 20.09 -15.34 -10.38
CA PHE A 85 19.75 -16.30 -11.43
C PHE A 85 18.26 -16.65 -11.52
N TYR A 86 17.42 -16.13 -10.63
CA TYR A 86 15.98 -16.38 -10.67
C TYR A 86 15.26 -15.48 -11.69
N ALA A 87 14.13 -15.98 -12.20
CA ALA A 87 13.32 -15.28 -13.20
C ALA A 87 12.65 -14.00 -12.68
N VAL A 88 12.38 -13.94 -11.36
CA VAL A 88 11.80 -12.79 -10.68
C VAL A 88 12.64 -12.52 -9.45
N THR A 89 13.05 -11.27 -9.29
CA THR A 89 13.87 -10.83 -8.15
C THR A 89 13.08 -10.89 -6.84
N ASP A 90 13.64 -11.54 -5.82
CA ASP A 90 13.22 -11.35 -4.43
C ASP A 90 13.99 -10.18 -3.80
N TYR A 91 13.32 -9.02 -3.68
CA TYR A 91 13.92 -7.82 -3.08
C TYR A 91 14.06 -7.93 -1.55
N ARG A 92 13.47 -8.95 -0.91
CA ARG A 92 13.61 -9.20 0.52
C ARG A 92 14.87 -10.02 0.85
N ASP A 93 15.50 -10.62 -0.15
CA ASP A 93 16.77 -11.35 0.03
C ASP A 93 17.88 -10.36 0.45
N PRO A 94 18.56 -10.59 1.59
CA PRO A 94 19.68 -9.76 2.03
C PRO A 94 20.77 -9.58 0.97
N VAL A 95 21.07 -10.60 0.16
CA VAL A 95 22.11 -10.52 -0.89
C VAL A 95 21.72 -9.52 -1.97
N ILE A 96 20.46 -9.54 -2.40
CA ILE A 96 19.92 -8.60 -3.39
C ILE A 96 19.84 -7.19 -2.80
N GLN A 97 19.44 -7.06 -1.55
CA GLN A 97 19.40 -5.76 -0.88
C GLN A 97 20.79 -5.14 -0.78
N ASP A 98 21.79 -5.91 -0.36
CA ASP A 98 23.17 -5.46 -0.24
C ASP A 98 23.73 -5.01 -1.60
N GLU A 99 23.49 -5.78 -2.67
CA GLU A 99 23.93 -5.42 -4.03
C GLU A 99 23.26 -4.13 -4.54
N ILE A 100 21.96 -3.96 -4.31
CA ILE A 100 21.24 -2.75 -4.73
C ILE A 100 21.72 -1.55 -3.91
N ASN A 101 21.86 -1.69 -2.59
CA ASN A 101 22.30 -0.61 -1.70
C ASN A 101 23.77 -0.22 -1.95
N ALA A 102 24.62 -1.16 -2.37
CA ALA A 102 26.00 -0.87 -2.77
C ALA A 102 26.08 -0.03 -4.05
N ASN A 103 25.08 -0.16 -4.94
CA ASN A 103 25.06 0.48 -6.26
C ASN A 103 23.89 1.47 -6.44
N GLY A 104 23.24 1.87 -5.34
CA GLY A 104 22.00 2.63 -5.39
C GLY A 104 21.21 2.61 -4.10
N TRP A 105 19.87 2.62 -4.20
CA TRP A 105 18.96 2.75 -3.06
C TRP A 105 17.58 2.22 -3.38
N MET A 106 16.77 1.96 -2.35
CA MET A 106 15.37 1.51 -2.50
C MET A 106 14.45 2.29 -1.57
N ILE A 107 13.25 2.61 -2.07
CA ILE A 107 12.15 3.16 -1.28
C ILE A 107 11.08 2.08 -1.14
N TRP A 108 10.92 1.59 0.08
CA TRP A 108 9.96 0.54 0.42
C TRP A 108 8.60 1.10 0.82
N PRO A 109 7.51 0.34 0.58
CA PRO A 109 6.23 0.61 1.23
C PRO A 109 6.35 0.46 2.76
N PRO A 110 5.40 1.04 3.53
CA PRO A 110 5.34 0.91 4.98
C PRO A 110 5.32 -0.53 5.49
N VAL A 111 4.66 -1.46 4.79
CA VAL A 111 4.63 -2.89 5.11
C VAL A 111 5.33 -3.64 3.98
N ARG A 112 6.40 -4.37 4.28
CA ARG A 112 7.25 -5.01 3.26
C ARG A 112 6.79 -6.42 2.88
N TYR A 113 5.49 -6.70 2.99
CA TYR A 113 4.90 -8.01 2.70
C TYR A 113 3.76 -7.83 1.70
N SER A 114 3.69 -8.69 0.69
CA SER A 114 2.47 -8.93 -0.06
C SER A 114 1.60 -9.97 0.66
N TYR A 115 0.37 -10.17 0.19
CA TYR A 115 -0.59 -11.12 0.76
C TYR A 115 -0.13 -12.60 0.70
N GLN A 116 0.88 -12.91 -0.11
CA GLN A 116 1.43 -14.27 -0.28
C GLN A 116 2.80 -14.46 0.37
N THR A 117 3.49 -13.38 0.72
CA THR A 117 4.86 -13.43 1.25
C THR A 117 4.89 -14.21 2.57
N VAL A 118 5.71 -15.26 2.59
CA VAL A 118 5.97 -16.07 3.78
C VAL A 118 7.12 -15.42 4.55
N ASN A 119 6.91 -15.10 5.84
CA ASN A 119 7.97 -14.58 6.69
C ASN A 119 8.73 -15.73 7.37
N ASN A 120 9.98 -15.93 6.97
CA ASN A 120 10.86 -16.95 7.57
C ASN A 120 11.50 -16.49 8.89
N ALA A 121 11.48 -15.18 9.17
CA ALA A 121 12.11 -14.58 10.36
C ALA A 121 11.09 -14.30 11.49
N ILE A 122 10.13 -15.23 11.70
CA ILE A 122 9.11 -15.07 12.73
C ILE A 122 9.63 -15.41 14.14
N PRO A 123 9.19 -14.70 15.21
CA PRO A 123 9.75 -14.87 16.56
C PRO A 123 9.38 -16.18 17.26
N GLU A 124 8.34 -16.86 16.79
CA GLU A 124 7.84 -18.13 17.29
C GLU A 124 7.14 -18.88 16.14
N PRO A 125 6.94 -20.21 16.24
CA PRO A 125 6.25 -20.98 15.21
C PRO A 125 4.86 -20.39 14.88
N ALA A 126 4.52 -20.39 13.59
CA ALA A 126 3.25 -19.87 13.12
C ALA A 126 2.05 -20.57 13.79
N PRO A 127 0.97 -19.85 14.13
CA PRO A 127 0.79 -18.40 13.97
C PRO A 127 1.47 -17.58 15.08
N ALA A 128 2.16 -16.51 14.68
CA ALA A 128 2.79 -15.56 15.60
C ALA A 128 1.83 -14.43 15.98
N LYS A 129 1.88 -13.97 17.24
CA LYS A 129 1.11 -12.79 17.70
C LYS A 129 1.66 -11.49 17.07
N PRO A 130 0.92 -10.36 17.18
CA PRO A 130 1.39 -9.05 16.74
C PRO A 130 2.82 -8.67 17.14
N SER A 131 3.59 -8.12 16.21
CA SER A 131 5.03 -7.82 16.39
C SER A 131 5.34 -6.83 17.51
N TRP A 132 4.40 -5.93 17.82
CA TRP A 132 4.54 -4.97 18.93
C TRP A 132 4.36 -5.60 20.31
N LEU A 133 3.92 -6.86 20.40
CA LEU A 133 3.80 -7.61 21.67
C LEU A 133 5.08 -8.39 22.03
N TYR A 134 6.13 -8.28 21.23
CA TYR A 134 7.43 -8.88 21.51
C TYR A 134 8.46 -7.81 21.88
N ASP A 135 9.38 -8.19 22.75
CA ASP A 135 10.62 -7.47 22.96
C ASP A 135 11.47 -7.49 21.70
N LYS A 136 12.32 -6.47 21.52
CA LYS A 136 13.15 -6.32 20.32
C LYS A 136 14.04 -7.55 20.08
N ASN A 137 14.60 -8.11 21.14
CA ASN A 137 15.44 -9.31 21.09
C ASN A 137 14.72 -10.50 20.47
N LYS A 138 13.54 -10.87 21.01
CA LYS A 138 12.75 -11.99 20.51
C LYS A 138 12.23 -11.69 19.10
N ARG A 139 11.76 -10.45 18.84
CA ARG A 139 11.26 -10.03 17.53
C ARG A 139 12.30 -10.20 16.42
N CYS A 140 13.56 -9.91 16.72
CA CYS A 140 14.63 -9.94 15.73
C CYS A 140 15.56 -11.15 15.83
N GLY A 141 15.23 -12.13 16.68
CA GLY A 141 16.12 -13.26 16.97
C GLY A 141 16.39 -14.21 15.81
N GLN A 142 15.53 -14.21 14.78
CA GLN A 142 15.72 -15.04 13.57
C GLN A 142 16.48 -14.33 12.45
N TYR A 143 16.77 -13.04 12.57
CA TYR A 143 17.60 -12.35 11.58
C TYR A 143 19.08 -12.71 11.77
N PRO A 144 19.89 -12.79 10.69
CA PRO A 144 21.31 -13.14 10.77
C PRO A 144 22.11 -12.30 11.76
N LYS A 145 21.85 -10.99 11.84
CA LYS A 145 22.52 -10.06 12.77
C LYS A 145 21.66 -9.69 14.00
N GLY A 146 20.57 -10.41 14.26
CA GLY A 146 19.71 -10.18 15.41
C GLY A 146 19.13 -8.76 15.47
N GLU A 147 19.28 -8.10 16.62
CA GLU A 147 18.78 -6.72 16.84
C GLU A 147 19.51 -5.63 16.03
N ALA A 148 20.70 -5.95 15.52
CA ALA A 148 21.53 -5.06 14.70
C ALA A 148 21.31 -5.29 13.20
N ASP A 149 20.40 -6.19 12.83
CA ASP A 149 20.10 -6.48 11.44
C ASP A 149 19.36 -5.31 10.77
N GLU A 150 19.76 -5.00 9.53
CA GLU A 150 19.16 -3.93 8.73
C GLU A 150 17.70 -4.22 8.38
N ASN A 151 17.31 -5.50 8.41
CA ASN A 151 15.93 -5.95 8.23
C ASN A 151 15.12 -5.97 9.53
N CYS A 152 15.72 -5.75 10.70
CA CYS A 152 15.02 -5.57 11.99
C CYS A 152 14.37 -4.16 12.10
N VAL A 153 13.57 -3.79 11.09
CA VAL A 153 12.90 -2.49 10.97
C VAL A 153 11.38 -2.62 11.06
N VAL A 154 10.70 -1.51 11.39
CA VAL A 154 9.24 -1.44 11.52
C VAL A 154 8.50 -1.92 10.27
N GLY A 155 9.07 -1.71 9.08
CA GLY A 155 8.45 -2.17 7.83
C GLY A 155 8.41 -3.68 7.65
N ASN A 156 9.27 -4.42 8.35
CA ASN A 156 9.26 -5.89 8.37
C ASN A 156 8.49 -6.46 9.57
N TRP A 157 7.77 -5.62 10.33
CA TRP A 157 6.91 -6.12 11.40
C TRP A 157 5.68 -6.78 10.83
N ASN A 158 5.34 -7.94 11.39
CA ASN A 158 4.00 -8.48 11.25
C ASN A 158 3.07 -7.77 12.22
N TRP A 159 2.45 -6.68 11.78
CA TRP A 159 1.64 -5.80 12.60
C TRP A 159 0.53 -6.62 13.28
N LEU A 160 -0.38 -7.23 12.53
CA LEU A 160 -1.46 -8.02 13.11
C LEU A 160 -1.09 -9.48 13.43
N GLY A 161 0.20 -9.82 13.40
CA GLY A 161 0.69 -11.19 13.54
C GLY A 161 0.71 -11.93 12.21
N THR A 162 0.88 -13.26 12.28
CA THR A 162 0.91 -14.13 11.11
C THR A 162 -0.23 -15.15 11.12
N ASP A 163 -0.57 -15.66 9.93
CA ASP A 163 -1.42 -16.85 9.80
C ASP A 163 -0.63 -18.14 10.08
N ASP A 164 -1.28 -19.29 9.86
CA ASP A 164 -0.72 -20.64 10.02
C ASP A 164 0.39 -20.97 8.99
N GLN A 165 0.55 -20.15 7.96
CA GLN A 165 1.59 -20.26 6.93
C GLN A 165 2.68 -19.19 7.08
N ALA A 166 2.74 -18.51 8.23
CA ALA A 166 3.68 -17.42 8.50
C ALA A 166 3.55 -16.20 7.57
N ARG A 167 2.37 -15.98 6.95
CA ARG A 167 2.10 -14.79 6.14
C ARG A 167 1.55 -13.66 6.99
N ASP A 168 1.80 -12.42 6.55
CA ASP A 168 1.37 -11.23 7.28
C ASP A 168 -0.16 -11.03 7.23
N VAL A 169 -0.79 -10.95 8.41
CA VAL A 169 -2.25 -10.76 8.50
C VAL A 169 -2.68 -9.37 8.04
N LEU A 170 -1.89 -8.32 8.31
CA LEU A 170 -2.23 -6.96 7.91
C LEU A 170 -2.23 -6.80 6.39
N ALA A 171 -1.19 -7.30 5.72
CA ALA A 171 -1.11 -7.32 4.26
C ALA A 171 -2.33 -8.04 3.68
N ARG A 172 -2.69 -9.22 4.19
CA ARG A 172 -3.88 -9.95 3.71
C ARG A 172 -5.16 -9.14 3.85
N VAL A 173 -5.36 -8.44 4.98
CA VAL A 173 -6.53 -7.56 5.17
C VAL A 173 -6.54 -6.38 4.20
N LEU A 174 -5.38 -5.81 3.86
CA LEU A 174 -5.28 -4.70 2.91
C LEU A 174 -5.62 -5.13 1.48
N TYR A 175 -5.22 -6.34 1.08
CA TYR A 175 -5.46 -6.87 -0.26
C TYR A 175 -6.90 -7.39 -0.46
N GLY A 176 -7.59 -7.78 0.62
CA GLY A 176 -8.97 -8.28 0.59
C GLY A 176 -9.06 -9.80 0.54
#